data_AF-A0A368TKM6-F1
#
_entry.id   AF-A0A368TKM6-F1
#
_cell.length_a   1.000
_cell.length_b   1.000
_cell.length_c   1.000
_cell.angle_alpha   90.00
_cell.angle_beta   90.00
_cell.angle_gamma   90.00
#
_symmetry.space_group_name_H-M   'P 1'
#
loop_
_entity.id
_entity.type
_entity.pdbx_description
1 polymer ?
#
loop_
_entity_poly.entity_id
_entity_poly.type
_entity_poly.pdbx_seq_one_letter_code
_entity_poly.pdbx_strand_id
1 'polypeptide(L)'
;MKKEEKKLRVTFFAVAITIMLMIALAMNVASAEPPAKAKRNPDQSKEELNHSEEDRAVSNPSETISSPCSVSRSLWSLETVDSDGFVGGDTSLALDTNGYPHISYCDVTNYDLKYAKWTGSEWSLETVDSDGFVGACTSLALDTSDDPHISYGDVTNSDLKYAKRTGSEWSIETVDSDGDVSWYTSIALDTNGYPHISYYDRTNYDLKYVKWTGGEWSLEAVDSDGFVGGDTSIALDTNGYPHISYCDVTNYDLKYAKWTGSEWSLETVDSDGDVGACTSLALDTSDDPHISYGDVTNYDLKYAKWTGGEWRLETVDSDGNVGWDTSIALDTNGYPHISYCDGTNFDLKYAKWTGSEWSLETVDSDGEVCLYKSLALGTSGDPHISYCDWTNLDLKYAYYISDIVTPPEIISHAPESPVDDYVGATRTFNITINQTVAVSWQINGTEVQPNASVTAASYTNTSAVNGSWNVSAIVTNANGTDMQTWTWTVTSPCFIATAAYGTPLHEDIDVLRAFRDKYLIPNPAGRAIVNLYYDVSPPLANVIRDNEGLRTAVRKGFVKPLVDITRRVVD
;
A
#
# COMPACT_ATOMS: atom_id res chain seq x y z
N MET A 1 -57.92 6.13 -36.73
CA MET A 1 -57.35 4.85 -37.24
C MET A 1 -57.35 4.75 -38.76
N LYS A 2 -58.49 4.63 -39.48
CA LYS A 2 -58.48 4.38 -40.94
C LYS A 2 -57.84 5.46 -41.84
N LYS A 3 -57.74 6.73 -41.40
CA LYS A 3 -57.14 7.84 -42.19
C LYS A 3 -55.62 7.94 -42.01
N GLU A 4 -55.15 7.62 -40.81
CA GLU A 4 -53.72 7.51 -40.44
C GLU A 4 -53.07 6.29 -41.09
N GLU A 5 -53.72 5.11 -41.03
CA GLU A 5 -53.24 3.91 -41.73
C GLU A 5 -53.14 4.08 -43.24
N LYS A 6 -54.05 4.85 -43.85
CA LYS A 6 -54.05 5.09 -45.29
C LYS A 6 -52.93 6.06 -45.70
N LYS A 7 -52.65 7.09 -44.90
CA LYS A 7 -51.48 7.95 -45.07
C LYS A 7 -50.20 7.15 -44.91
N LEU A 8 -50.11 6.31 -43.87
CA LEU A 8 -48.95 5.49 -43.60
C LEU A 8 -48.66 4.52 -44.75
N ARG A 9 -49.68 3.85 -45.32
CA ARG A 9 -49.51 2.95 -46.48
C ARG A 9 -49.05 3.66 -47.75
N VAL A 10 -49.54 4.88 -48.00
CA VAL A 10 -49.11 5.69 -49.16
C VAL A 10 -47.68 6.16 -49.00
N THR A 11 -47.30 6.63 -47.80
CA THR A 11 -45.92 6.99 -47.47
C THR A 11 -44.99 5.78 -47.55
N PHE A 12 -45.42 4.62 -47.05
CA PHE A 12 -44.66 3.36 -47.13
C PHE A 12 -44.38 2.94 -48.58
N PHE A 13 -45.39 3.02 -49.45
CA PHE A 13 -45.25 2.73 -50.87
C PHE A 13 -44.35 3.75 -51.58
N ALA A 14 -44.48 5.03 -51.27
CA ALA A 14 -43.64 6.08 -51.87
C ALA A 14 -42.17 5.91 -51.46
N VAL A 15 -41.89 5.61 -50.20
CA VAL A 15 -40.53 5.34 -49.69
C VAL A 15 -39.95 4.08 -50.35
N ALA A 16 -40.71 2.98 -50.43
CA ALA A 16 -40.27 1.74 -51.06
C ALA A 16 -40.00 1.91 -52.56
N ILE A 17 -40.84 2.65 -53.28
CA ILE A 17 -40.65 2.96 -54.70
C ILE A 17 -39.40 3.83 -54.89
N THR A 18 -39.15 4.80 -54.02
CA THR A 18 -37.98 5.69 -54.12
C THR A 18 -36.67 4.94 -53.84
N ILE A 19 -36.67 4.02 -52.88
CA ILE A 19 -35.54 3.13 -52.60
C ILE A 19 -35.29 2.18 -53.78
N MET A 20 -36.35 1.56 -54.34
CA MET A 20 -36.21 0.72 -55.53
C MET A 20 -35.74 1.50 -56.77
N LEU A 21 -36.19 2.75 -56.95
CA LEU A 21 -35.74 3.62 -58.04
C LEU A 21 -34.27 4.02 -57.89
N MET A 22 -33.81 4.28 -56.66
CA MET A 22 -32.39 4.54 -56.41
C MET A 22 -31.52 3.30 -56.69
N ILE A 23 -31.98 2.10 -56.33
CA ILE A 23 -31.29 0.84 -56.65
C ILE A 23 -31.28 0.59 -58.16
N ALA A 24 -32.40 0.80 -58.86
CA ALA A 24 -32.51 0.61 -60.31
C ALA A 24 -31.68 1.63 -61.11
N LEU A 25 -31.62 2.89 -60.68
CA LEU A 25 -30.80 3.92 -61.31
C LEU A 25 -29.31 3.60 -61.16
N ALA A 26 -28.91 3.06 -60.01
CA ALA A 26 -27.52 2.70 -59.73
C ALA A 26 -27.06 1.42 -60.45
N MET A 27 -27.93 0.41 -60.60
CA MET A 27 -27.67 -0.74 -61.47
C MET A 27 -27.44 -0.31 -62.93
N ASN A 28 -28.09 0.78 -63.36
CA ASN A 28 -27.90 1.33 -64.71
C ASN A 28 -26.57 2.07 -64.86
N VAL A 29 -26.13 2.81 -63.82
CA VAL A 29 -24.84 3.53 -63.80
C VAL A 29 -23.66 2.56 -63.73
N ALA A 30 -23.79 1.41 -63.05
CA ALA A 30 -22.74 0.38 -62.98
C ALA A 30 -22.51 -0.39 -64.31
N SER A 31 -23.37 -0.21 -65.33
CA SER A 31 -23.22 -0.88 -66.63
C SER A 31 -22.37 -0.12 -67.66
N ALA A 32 -21.87 1.06 -67.31
CA ALA A 32 -21.12 1.93 -68.20
C ALA A 32 -19.70 2.25 -67.68
N GLU A 33 -18.79 1.28 -67.76
CA GLU A 33 -17.35 1.56 -67.82
C GLU A 33 -16.70 0.71 -68.92
N PRO A 34 -15.68 1.25 -69.63
CA PRO A 34 -14.33 0.73 -69.43
C PRO A 34 -13.22 1.81 -69.60
N PRO A 35 -11.91 1.49 -69.52
CA PRO A 35 -11.15 1.20 -68.32
C PRO A 35 -9.98 2.19 -68.08
N ALA A 36 -9.47 2.15 -66.85
CA ALA A 36 -8.15 2.55 -66.35
C ALA A 36 -7.17 3.34 -67.26
N LYS A 37 -6.72 4.51 -66.77
CA LYS A 37 -5.34 4.97 -66.98
C LYS A 37 -4.76 5.60 -65.70
N ALA A 38 -3.74 4.93 -65.19
CA ALA A 38 -2.78 5.43 -64.23
C ALA A 38 -1.92 6.57 -64.82
N LYS A 39 -1.60 7.58 -64.00
CA LYS A 39 -0.40 8.45 -64.05
C LYS A 39 -0.32 9.15 -62.67
N ARG A 40 0.58 8.71 -61.78
CA ARG A 40 1.88 9.32 -61.44
C ARG A 40 1.83 10.83 -61.14
N ASN A 41 1.95 11.16 -59.84
CA ASN A 41 2.80 12.13 -59.10
C ASN A 41 3.50 13.27 -59.89
N PRO A 42 3.94 14.40 -59.28
CA PRO A 42 4.16 14.64 -57.83
C PRO A 42 3.86 16.07 -57.30
N ASP A 43 3.98 16.22 -55.97
CA ASP A 43 4.69 17.24 -55.18
C ASP A 43 4.64 18.75 -55.54
N GLN A 44 4.39 19.57 -54.51
CA GLN A 44 4.88 20.93 -54.18
C GLN A 44 3.82 21.63 -53.30
N SER A 45 3.97 21.78 -51.99
CA SER A 45 4.93 22.60 -51.21
C SER A 45 4.70 24.12 -51.32
N LYS A 46 4.36 24.73 -50.16
CA LYS A 46 4.58 26.14 -49.74
C LYS A 46 3.69 27.18 -50.46
N GLU A 47 3.15 28.23 -49.84
CA GLU A 47 3.65 29.11 -48.78
C GLU A 47 2.47 29.94 -48.23
N GLU A 48 2.38 30.04 -46.90
CA GLU A 48 2.25 31.28 -46.10
C GLU A 48 1.54 32.52 -46.68
N LEU A 49 0.63 33.08 -45.87
CA LEU A 49 0.58 34.52 -45.61
C LEU A 49 -0.17 34.83 -44.31
N ASN A 50 0.57 35.40 -43.37
CA ASN A 50 0.13 36.05 -42.13
C ASN A 50 -0.98 37.08 -42.37
N HIS A 51 -1.90 37.21 -41.41
CA HIS A 51 -2.21 38.53 -40.85
C HIS A 51 -2.65 38.45 -39.39
N SER A 52 -2.06 39.39 -38.66
CA SER A 52 -2.17 39.76 -37.25
C SER A 52 -3.48 40.50 -36.94
N GLU A 53 -3.91 40.42 -35.68
CA GLU A 53 -4.33 41.52 -34.77
C GLU A 53 -5.05 40.85 -33.57
N GLU A 54 -4.43 40.84 -32.38
CA GLU A 54 -4.73 41.76 -31.26
C GLU A 54 -6.23 41.88 -30.95
N ASP A 55 -6.64 41.32 -29.80
CA ASP A 55 -7.48 42.12 -28.90
C ASP A 55 -7.34 41.72 -27.43
N ARG A 56 -7.42 42.76 -26.58
CA ARG A 56 -7.11 42.77 -25.16
C ARG A 56 -8.30 42.34 -24.27
N ALA A 57 -7.93 41.62 -23.22
CA ALA A 57 -8.38 41.72 -21.82
C ALA A 57 -9.87 41.89 -21.48
N VAL A 58 -10.41 40.92 -20.74
CA VAL A 58 -11.36 41.17 -19.64
C VAL A 58 -11.01 40.31 -18.44
N SER A 59 -10.72 40.97 -17.33
CA SER A 59 -10.55 40.45 -15.98
C SER A 59 -11.88 40.04 -15.33
N ASN A 60 -11.89 38.95 -14.57
CA ASN A 60 -12.74 38.80 -13.36
C ASN A 60 -12.27 37.62 -12.48
N PRO A 61 -12.69 37.55 -11.20
CA PRO A 61 -11.77 37.44 -10.08
C PRO A 61 -11.65 36.05 -9.44
N SER A 62 -10.55 35.90 -8.71
CA SER A 62 -10.29 35.02 -7.56
C SER A 62 -11.40 34.06 -7.11
N GLU A 63 -11.19 32.77 -7.35
CA GLU A 63 -11.54 31.71 -6.40
C GLU A 63 -10.25 30.92 -6.11
N THR A 64 -9.57 31.31 -5.04
CA THR A 64 -8.57 30.45 -4.40
C THR A 64 -9.34 29.27 -3.81
N ILE A 65 -9.29 28.14 -4.49
CA ILE A 65 -9.66 26.84 -3.91
C ILE A 65 -8.75 26.68 -2.69
N SER A 66 -9.32 26.76 -1.49
CA SER A 66 -8.61 26.39 -0.28
C SER A 66 -8.20 24.93 -0.43
N SER A 67 -6.89 24.67 -0.44
CA SER A 67 -6.37 23.32 -0.26
C SER A 67 -7.10 22.67 0.91
N PRO A 68 -7.54 21.40 0.79
CA PRO A 68 -8.06 20.70 1.95
C PRO A 68 -6.98 20.72 3.02
N CYS A 69 -7.37 21.15 4.22
CA CYS A 69 -6.57 21.10 5.42
C CYS A 69 -6.04 19.65 5.56
N SER A 70 -4.74 19.45 5.34
CA SER A 70 -4.09 18.17 5.61
C SER A 70 -4.03 18.01 7.12
N VAL A 71 -5.04 17.36 7.69
CA VAL A 71 -4.93 16.80 9.03
C VAL A 71 -3.81 15.77 8.94
N SER A 72 -2.64 16.06 9.53
CA SER A 72 -1.58 15.07 9.65
C SER A 72 -2.09 13.99 10.60
N ARG A 73 -2.64 12.93 10.02
CA ARG A 73 -2.94 11.71 10.76
C ARG A 73 -1.59 11.14 11.22
N SER A 74 -1.48 10.77 12.49
CA SER A 74 -0.33 9.99 12.97
C SER A 74 -0.18 8.74 12.09
N LEU A 75 1.05 8.45 11.66
CA LEU A 75 1.36 7.23 10.90
C LEU A 75 1.45 6.01 11.81
N TRP A 76 1.40 6.23 13.13
CA TRP A 76 1.33 5.19 14.13
C TRP A 76 -0.11 4.68 14.30
N SER A 77 -0.25 3.36 14.25
CA SER A 77 -1.42 2.63 14.71
C SER A 77 -1.16 2.10 16.11
N LEU A 78 -2.12 2.25 17.02
CA LEU A 78 -2.02 1.83 18.42
C LEU A 78 -3.10 0.79 18.71
N GLU A 79 -2.72 -0.31 19.36
CA GLU A 79 -3.61 -1.43 19.72
C GLU A 79 -3.40 -1.85 21.17
N THR A 80 -4.48 -2.24 21.85
CA THR A 80 -4.40 -2.95 23.14
C THR A 80 -4.25 -4.44 22.86
N VAL A 81 -3.19 -5.06 23.39
CA VAL A 81 -2.89 -6.49 23.25
C VAL A 81 -3.56 -7.30 24.37
N ASP A 82 -3.39 -6.83 25.61
CA ASP A 82 -3.94 -7.43 26.82
C ASP A 82 -4.32 -6.31 27.79
N SER A 83 -5.45 -6.47 28.47
CA SER A 83 -6.02 -5.51 29.44
C SER A 83 -6.56 -6.19 30.69
N ASP A 84 -6.28 -7.49 30.88
CA ASP A 84 -6.82 -8.27 31.99
C ASP A 84 -5.93 -8.13 33.23
N GLY A 85 -6.08 -6.99 33.91
CA GLY A 85 -5.29 -6.64 35.10
C GLY A 85 -4.13 -5.75 34.73
N PHE A 86 -3.11 -5.73 35.59
CA PHE A 86 -1.86 -5.04 35.32
C PHE A 86 -0.90 -5.92 34.54
N VAL A 87 -0.87 -5.70 33.23
CA VAL A 87 -0.11 -6.46 32.25
C VAL A 87 0.85 -5.55 31.48
N GLY A 88 1.87 -6.15 30.86
CA GLY A 88 2.84 -5.44 30.03
C GLY A 88 4.09 -4.97 30.76
N GLY A 89 4.27 -5.35 32.03
CA GLY A 89 5.55 -5.13 32.72
C GLY A 89 6.68 -5.88 32.00
N ASP A 90 7.85 -5.24 31.86
CA ASP A 90 9.05 -5.80 31.22
C ASP A 90 8.78 -6.52 29.88
N THR A 91 8.15 -5.88 28.90
CA THR A 91 7.84 -6.53 27.62
C THR A 91 9.06 -6.68 26.69
N SER A 92 9.10 -7.79 25.94
CA SER A 92 10.04 -8.00 24.83
C SER A 92 9.29 -8.40 23.56
N LEU A 93 9.65 -7.79 22.43
CA LEU A 93 9.02 -7.97 21.13
C LEU A 93 9.99 -8.56 20.11
N ALA A 94 9.51 -9.54 19.35
CA ALA A 94 10.16 -10.02 18.14
C ALA A 94 9.11 -10.20 17.03
N LEU A 95 9.54 -10.15 15.77
CA LEU A 95 8.66 -10.38 14.62
C LEU A 95 9.00 -11.71 13.96
N ASP A 96 7.97 -12.47 13.60
CA ASP A 96 8.15 -13.71 12.84
C ASP A 96 8.43 -13.46 11.35
N THR A 97 8.70 -14.52 10.59
CA THR A 97 8.98 -14.42 9.15
C THR A 97 7.86 -13.79 8.31
N ASN A 98 6.62 -13.72 8.82
CA ASN A 98 5.50 -13.03 8.17
C ASN A 98 5.36 -11.57 8.63
N GLY A 99 6.23 -11.10 9.52
CA GLY A 99 6.16 -9.80 10.16
C GLY A 99 5.12 -9.73 11.28
N TYR A 100 4.64 -10.87 11.80
CA TYR A 100 3.69 -10.85 12.90
C TYR A 100 4.40 -10.71 14.24
N PRO A 101 3.90 -9.82 15.12
CA PRO A 101 4.51 -9.58 16.43
C PRO A 101 4.28 -10.74 17.40
N HIS A 102 5.34 -11.07 18.12
CA HIS A 102 5.40 -11.98 19.26
C HIS A 102 5.91 -11.18 20.46
N ILE A 103 5.21 -11.26 21.59
CA ILE A 103 5.48 -10.44 22.77
C ILE A 103 5.55 -11.33 24.00
N SER A 104 6.66 -11.33 24.73
CA SER A 104 6.67 -11.80 26.12
C SER A 104 6.45 -10.61 27.06
N TYR A 105 5.79 -10.84 28.19
CA TYR A 105 5.50 -9.81 29.18
C TYR A 105 5.18 -10.39 30.55
N CYS A 106 5.43 -9.61 31.59
CA CYS A 106 5.00 -9.88 32.95
C CYS A 106 3.54 -9.45 33.15
N ASP A 107 2.72 -10.35 33.68
CA ASP A 107 1.45 -10.03 34.31
C ASP A 107 1.68 -9.76 35.79
N VAL A 108 1.78 -8.49 36.14
CA VAL A 108 2.09 -8.03 37.50
C VAL A 108 0.94 -8.35 38.48
N THR A 109 -0.28 -8.53 37.98
CA THR A 109 -1.44 -8.86 38.83
C THR A 109 -1.43 -10.31 39.27
N ASN A 110 -1.15 -11.21 38.35
CA ASN A 110 -1.14 -12.65 38.60
C ASN A 110 0.25 -13.19 38.97
N TYR A 111 1.29 -12.38 38.72
CA TYR A 111 2.71 -12.72 38.89
C TYR A 111 3.22 -13.75 37.88
N ASP A 112 2.59 -13.80 36.70
CA ASP A 112 2.84 -14.78 35.66
C ASP A 112 3.73 -14.21 34.53
N LEU A 113 4.51 -15.08 33.90
CA LEU A 113 5.07 -14.83 32.57
C LEU A 113 4.00 -15.16 31.53
N LYS A 114 3.67 -14.18 30.68
CA LYS A 114 2.72 -14.35 29.57
C LYS A 114 3.39 -14.13 28.22
N TYR A 115 2.72 -14.67 27.21
CA TYR A 115 3.12 -14.60 25.82
C TYR A 115 1.91 -14.25 24.93
N ALA A 116 2.09 -13.28 24.05
CA ALA A 116 1.11 -12.88 23.05
C ALA A 116 1.69 -13.04 21.64
N LYS A 117 0.88 -13.49 20.70
CA LYS A 117 1.23 -13.53 19.27
C LYS A 117 0.06 -13.06 18.42
N TRP A 118 0.33 -12.23 17.42
CA TRP A 118 -0.66 -11.91 16.39
C TRP A 118 -0.83 -13.08 15.42
N THR A 119 -2.07 -13.49 15.19
CA THR A 119 -2.42 -14.62 14.30
C THR A 119 -2.64 -14.22 12.84
N GLY A 120 -2.58 -12.91 12.55
CA GLY A 120 -3.02 -12.32 11.28
C GLY A 120 -4.42 -11.70 11.36
N SER A 121 -5.21 -12.03 12.39
CA SER A 121 -6.55 -11.45 12.61
C SER A 121 -6.88 -11.09 14.05
N GLU A 122 -6.21 -11.71 15.02
CA GLU A 122 -6.43 -11.48 16.45
C GLU A 122 -5.16 -11.80 17.26
N TRP A 123 -5.07 -11.25 18.46
CA TRP A 123 -4.05 -11.59 19.45
C TRP A 123 -4.40 -12.93 20.13
N SER A 124 -3.44 -13.86 20.12
CA SER A 124 -3.50 -15.09 20.90
C SER A 124 -2.65 -14.90 22.16
N LEU A 125 -3.25 -15.08 23.34
CA LEU A 125 -2.61 -14.88 24.63
C LEU A 125 -2.46 -16.22 25.37
N GLU A 126 -1.31 -16.43 26.01
CA GLU A 126 -0.98 -17.64 26.74
C GLU A 126 -0.20 -17.34 28.02
N THR A 127 -0.47 -18.07 29.10
CA THR A 127 0.41 -18.11 30.28
C THR A 127 1.52 -19.13 30.03
N VAL A 128 2.76 -18.67 30.14
CA VAL A 128 3.96 -19.50 29.93
C VAL A 128 4.34 -20.19 31.24
N ASP A 129 4.48 -19.40 32.31
CA ASP A 129 4.86 -19.85 33.64
C ASP A 129 4.04 -19.06 34.68
N SER A 130 3.56 -19.75 35.70
CA SER A 130 2.74 -19.20 36.80
C SER A 130 3.20 -19.68 38.18
N ASP A 131 4.36 -20.33 38.25
CA ASP A 131 4.88 -20.91 39.50
C ASP A 131 5.69 -19.87 40.28
N GLY A 132 4.99 -18.99 41.01
CA GLY A 132 5.59 -17.92 41.80
C GLY A 132 5.48 -16.57 41.11
N PHE A 133 6.33 -15.62 41.49
CA PHE A 133 6.49 -14.36 40.77
C PHE A 133 7.59 -14.50 39.72
N VAL A 134 7.15 -14.75 38.50
CA VAL A 134 7.96 -15.02 37.32
C VAL A 134 7.67 -14.00 36.21
N GLY A 135 8.59 -13.89 35.26
CA GLY A 135 8.42 -13.06 34.07
C GLY A 135 9.04 -11.66 34.18
N ALA A 136 9.70 -11.35 35.29
CA ALA A 136 10.48 -10.12 35.44
C ALA A 136 11.62 -10.07 34.42
N CYS A 137 11.89 -8.87 33.90
CA CYS A 137 12.92 -8.59 32.91
C CYS A 137 12.91 -9.57 31.71
N THR A 138 11.75 -10.00 31.23
CA THR A 138 11.69 -11.01 30.18
C THR A 138 12.31 -10.54 28.87
N SER A 139 13.03 -11.43 28.19
CA SER A 139 13.60 -11.19 26.87
C SER A 139 13.23 -12.33 25.92
N LEU A 140 12.82 -11.99 24.70
CA LEU A 140 12.27 -12.91 23.70
C LEU A 140 13.10 -12.88 22.43
N ALA A 141 13.41 -14.07 21.92
CA ALA A 141 13.93 -14.27 20.58
C ALA A 141 13.17 -15.41 19.87
N LEU A 142 13.09 -15.35 18.54
CA LEU A 142 12.48 -16.39 17.72
C LEU A 142 13.58 -17.18 16.99
N ASP A 143 13.46 -18.50 16.96
CA ASP A 143 14.33 -19.32 16.11
C ASP A 143 13.87 -19.30 14.65
N THR A 144 14.62 -19.97 13.77
CA THR A 144 14.33 -20.00 12.32
C THR A 144 13.00 -20.66 11.95
N SER A 145 12.33 -21.31 12.91
CA SER A 145 10.99 -21.89 12.74
C SER A 145 9.89 -20.98 13.30
N ASP A 146 10.24 -19.75 13.69
CA ASP A 146 9.37 -18.80 14.40
C ASP A 146 8.90 -19.29 15.78
N ASP A 147 9.58 -20.30 16.36
CA ASP A 147 9.30 -20.76 17.71
C ASP A 147 9.95 -19.82 18.73
N PRO A 148 9.20 -19.37 19.76
CA PRO A 148 9.71 -18.43 20.76
C PRO A 148 10.60 -19.09 21.83
N HIS A 149 11.64 -18.35 22.20
CA HIS A 149 12.60 -18.62 23.27
C HIS A 149 12.64 -17.42 24.19
N ILE A 150 12.41 -17.64 25.48
CA ILE A 150 12.24 -16.58 26.46
C ILE A 150 13.19 -16.81 27.63
N SER A 151 14.06 -15.84 27.93
CA SER A 151 14.73 -15.77 29.23
C SER A 151 13.92 -14.85 30.15
N TYR A 152 13.89 -15.18 31.45
CA TYR A 152 13.13 -14.40 32.43
C TYR A 152 13.62 -14.64 33.85
N GLY A 153 13.37 -13.66 34.72
CA GLY A 153 13.60 -13.77 36.16
C GLY A 153 12.46 -14.47 36.88
N ASP A 154 12.82 -15.36 37.80
CA ASP A 154 11.95 -15.83 38.88
C ASP A 154 12.31 -15.08 40.16
N VAL A 155 11.55 -14.03 40.47
CA VAL A 155 11.78 -13.17 41.64
C VAL A 155 11.52 -13.92 42.94
N THR A 156 10.68 -14.96 42.93
CA THR A 156 10.35 -15.73 44.13
C THR A 156 11.52 -16.59 44.59
N ASN A 157 12.19 -17.24 43.63
CA ASN A 157 13.35 -18.08 43.91
C ASN A 157 14.69 -17.34 43.73
N SER A 158 14.65 -16.15 43.12
CA SER A 158 15.81 -15.34 42.70
C SER A 158 16.65 -16.00 41.59
N ASP A 159 16.01 -16.83 40.76
CA ASP A 159 16.64 -17.64 39.73
C ASP A 159 16.51 -17.00 38.34
N LEU A 160 17.44 -17.35 37.44
CA LEU A 160 17.31 -17.16 36.00
C LEU A 160 16.62 -18.38 35.39
N LYS A 161 15.55 -18.17 34.65
CA LYS A 161 14.81 -19.23 33.96
C LYS A 161 14.77 -19.00 32.45
N TYR A 162 14.53 -20.10 31.75
CA TYR A 162 14.41 -20.15 30.30
C TYR A 162 13.20 -20.99 29.92
N ALA A 163 12.40 -20.48 28.98
CA ALA A 163 11.26 -21.15 28.40
C ALA A 163 11.41 -21.23 26.87
N LYS A 164 11.10 -22.39 26.29
CA LYS A 164 11.03 -22.57 24.84
C LYS A 164 9.74 -23.25 24.44
N ARG A 165 9.17 -22.83 23.31
CA ARG A 165 8.08 -23.57 22.68
C ARG A 165 8.55 -24.90 22.10
N THR A 166 7.91 -25.98 22.50
CA THR A 166 8.12 -27.33 21.95
C THR A 166 6.80 -27.91 21.48
N GLY A 167 6.46 -27.69 20.19
CA GLY A 167 5.16 -28.06 19.66
C GLY A 167 4.06 -27.14 20.22
N SER A 168 3.11 -27.70 20.96
CA SER A 168 2.01 -26.93 21.59
C SER A 168 2.23 -26.65 23.08
N GLU A 169 3.38 -27.01 23.64
CA GLU A 169 3.69 -26.86 25.06
C GLU A 169 4.94 -26.01 25.26
N TRP A 170 5.07 -25.44 26.46
CA TRP A 170 6.27 -24.75 26.91
C TRP A 170 7.17 -25.70 27.70
N SER A 171 8.45 -25.75 27.34
CA SER A 171 9.49 -26.39 28.15
C SER A 171 10.18 -25.32 28.96
N ILE A 172 10.19 -25.46 30.29
CA ILE A 172 10.76 -24.50 31.24
C ILE A 172 11.94 -25.13 31.99
N GLU A 173 13.03 -24.39 32.11
CA GLU A 173 14.24 -24.81 32.83
C GLU A 173 14.77 -23.67 33.72
N THR A 174 15.27 -24.02 34.91
CA THR A 174 16.11 -23.12 35.71
C THR A 174 17.55 -23.19 35.18
N VAL A 175 18.10 -22.05 34.78
CA VAL A 175 19.40 -21.94 34.11
C VAL A 175 20.51 -21.65 35.11
N ASP A 176 20.28 -20.71 36.02
CA ASP A 176 21.17 -20.35 37.12
C ASP A 176 20.32 -20.09 38.38
N SER A 177 20.73 -20.67 39.50
CA SER A 177 20.10 -20.53 40.81
C SER A 177 21.10 -20.17 41.92
N ASP A 178 22.34 -19.84 41.53
CA ASP A 178 23.41 -19.53 42.48
C ASP A 178 23.38 -18.03 42.86
N GLY A 179 22.49 -17.70 43.80
CA GLY A 179 22.30 -16.33 44.29
C GLY A 179 21.08 -15.65 43.67
N ASP A 180 20.97 -14.33 43.83
CA ASP A 180 19.99 -13.49 43.12
C ASP A 180 20.49 -13.14 41.71
N VAL A 181 20.02 -13.90 40.73
CA VAL A 181 20.36 -13.82 39.30
C VAL A 181 19.13 -13.57 38.42
N SER A 182 18.05 -13.08 39.04
CA SER A 182 16.74 -12.91 38.40
C SER A 182 16.57 -11.59 37.62
N TRP A 183 17.62 -10.76 37.52
CA TRP A 183 17.52 -9.38 37.01
C TRP A 183 18.23 -9.19 35.66
N TYR A 184 17.66 -8.31 34.83
CA TYR A 184 18.24 -7.81 33.59
C TYR A 184 18.73 -8.90 32.64
N THR A 185 17.86 -9.84 32.29
CA THR A 185 18.23 -10.87 31.30
C THR A 185 18.01 -10.36 29.87
N SER A 186 18.90 -10.74 28.97
CA SER A 186 18.77 -10.51 27.53
C SER A 186 19.18 -11.77 26.79
N ILE A 187 18.40 -12.17 25.77
CA ILE A 187 18.61 -13.42 25.00
C ILE A 187 18.86 -13.13 23.52
N ALA A 188 19.80 -13.86 22.95
CA ALA A 188 19.97 -13.99 21.51
C ALA A 188 20.15 -15.46 21.13
N LEU A 189 19.78 -15.83 19.91
CA LEU A 189 19.90 -17.20 19.41
C LEU A 189 20.98 -17.29 18.34
N ASP A 190 21.81 -18.32 18.41
CA ASP A 190 22.75 -18.61 17.32
C ASP A 190 22.06 -19.32 16.15
N THR A 191 22.81 -19.60 15.08
CA THR A 191 22.29 -20.23 13.86
C THR A 191 21.76 -21.66 14.06
N ASN A 192 22.09 -22.32 15.18
CA ASN A 192 21.52 -23.62 15.54
C ASN A 192 20.25 -23.48 16.38
N GLY A 193 19.83 -22.25 16.69
CA GLY A 193 18.74 -21.96 17.61
C GLY A 193 19.11 -22.23 19.06
N TYR A 194 20.42 -22.21 19.41
CA TYR A 194 20.83 -22.32 20.80
C TYR A 194 20.83 -20.94 21.47
N PRO A 195 20.26 -20.83 22.69
CA PRO A 195 20.19 -19.57 23.40
C PRO A 195 21.54 -19.17 24.01
N HIS A 196 21.80 -17.88 23.93
CA HIS A 196 22.89 -17.13 24.55
C HIS A 196 22.26 -16.03 25.39
N ILE A 197 22.53 -16.01 26.69
CA ILE A 197 21.85 -15.15 27.65
C ILE A 197 22.89 -14.38 28.45
N SER A 198 22.78 -13.05 28.45
CA SER A 198 23.48 -12.20 29.42
C SER A 198 22.53 -11.85 30.57
N TYR A 199 23.04 -11.74 31.79
CA TYR A 199 22.24 -11.40 32.97
C TYR A 199 23.08 -10.80 34.09
N TYR A 200 22.41 -10.09 34.99
CA TYR A 200 23.04 -9.46 36.14
C TYR A 200 22.99 -10.38 37.37
N ASP A 201 24.16 -10.74 37.90
CA ASP A 201 24.28 -11.41 39.19
C ASP A 201 24.31 -10.37 40.30
N ARG A 202 23.15 -10.13 40.92
CA ARG A 202 22.99 -9.14 41.97
C ARG A 202 23.66 -9.52 43.29
N THR A 203 23.97 -10.80 43.48
CA THR A 203 24.65 -11.26 44.69
C THR A 203 26.13 -10.93 44.65
N ASN A 204 26.76 -11.12 43.49
CA ASN A 204 28.18 -10.88 43.30
C ASN A 204 28.49 -9.51 42.67
N TYR A 205 27.47 -8.83 42.14
CA TYR A 205 27.56 -7.58 41.38
C TYR A 205 28.25 -7.72 40.01
N ASP A 206 28.11 -8.90 39.41
CA ASP A 206 28.82 -9.29 38.19
C ASP A 206 27.90 -9.29 36.97
N LEU A 207 28.49 -9.02 35.80
CA LEU A 207 27.90 -9.39 34.52
C LEU A 207 28.18 -10.87 34.27
N LYS A 208 27.14 -11.67 34.07
CA LYS A 208 27.25 -13.08 33.71
C LYS A 208 26.72 -13.36 32.31
N TYR A 209 27.23 -14.43 31.73
CA TYR A 209 26.81 -14.97 30.46
C TYR A 209 26.64 -16.49 30.56
N VAL A 210 25.63 -17.00 29.86
CA VAL A 210 25.37 -18.42 29.75
C VAL A 210 24.94 -18.78 28.33
N LYS A 211 25.34 -19.95 27.85
CA LYS A 211 24.86 -20.51 26.58
C LYS A 211 24.49 -21.97 26.68
N TRP A 212 23.54 -22.39 25.85
CA TRP A 212 23.28 -23.81 25.65
C TRP A 212 24.28 -24.42 24.67
N THR A 213 24.92 -25.51 25.06
CA THR A 213 25.92 -26.21 24.24
C THR A 213 25.34 -27.32 23.36
N GLY A 214 24.03 -27.54 23.42
CA GLY A 214 23.34 -28.69 22.82
C GLY A 214 23.08 -29.83 23.81
N GLY A 215 23.62 -29.76 25.03
CA GLY A 215 23.38 -30.76 26.08
C GLY A 215 23.45 -30.24 27.52
N GLU A 216 24.17 -29.13 27.76
CA GLU A 216 24.22 -28.46 29.05
C GLU A 216 24.36 -26.95 28.89
N TRP A 217 23.98 -26.22 29.94
CA TRP A 217 24.24 -24.79 30.09
C TRP A 217 25.70 -24.57 30.50
N SER A 218 26.40 -23.69 29.78
CA SER A 218 27.77 -23.28 30.07
C SER A 218 27.76 -21.84 30.58
N LEU A 219 27.98 -21.67 31.89
CA LEU A 219 27.93 -20.39 32.59
C LEU A 219 29.35 -19.82 32.79
N GLU A 220 29.49 -18.50 32.69
CA GLU A 220 30.72 -17.78 33.02
C GLU A 220 30.44 -16.35 33.49
N ALA A 221 31.33 -15.82 34.33
CA ALA A 221 31.37 -14.40 34.66
C ALA A 221 32.16 -13.66 33.56
N VAL A 222 31.58 -12.59 33.01
CA VAL A 222 32.15 -11.79 31.93
C VAL A 222 32.97 -10.63 32.50
N ASP A 223 32.40 -9.93 33.47
CA ASP A 223 33.02 -8.81 34.19
C ASP A 223 32.60 -8.89 35.65
N SER A 224 33.58 -8.86 36.56
CA SER A 224 33.40 -8.92 38.02
C SER A 224 34.11 -7.75 38.72
N ASP A 225 34.59 -6.76 37.95
CA ASP A 225 35.36 -5.64 38.50
C ASP A 225 34.43 -4.50 38.94
N GLY A 226 33.85 -4.65 40.13
CA GLY A 226 32.96 -3.66 40.74
C GLY A 226 31.50 -4.10 40.69
N PHE A 227 30.60 -3.12 40.63
CA PHE A 227 29.18 -3.33 40.37
C PHE A 227 28.90 -3.04 38.90
N VAL A 228 28.84 -4.12 38.13
CA VAL A 228 28.69 -4.13 36.67
C VAL A 228 27.54 -5.04 36.24
N GLY A 229 27.10 -4.89 34.99
CA GLY A 229 26.16 -5.81 34.36
C GLY A 229 24.69 -5.40 34.42
N GLY A 230 24.38 -4.23 35.02
CA GLY A 230 23.03 -3.68 34.98
C GLY A 230 22.60 -3.36 33.55
N ASP A 231 21.30 -3.48 33.28
CA ASP A 231 20.66 -3.21 31.98
C ASP A 231 21.37 -3.88 30.78
N THR A 232 21.86 -5.12 30.96
CA THR A 232 22.63 -5.80 29.91
C THR A 232 21.79 -6.10 28.66
N SER A 233 22.40 -5.94 27.48
CA SER A 233 21.80 -6.26 26.18
C SER A 233 22.79 -7.06 25.33
N ILE A 234 22.35 -8.20 24.80
CA ILE A 234 23.18 -9.13 24.04
C ILE A 234 22.76 -9.21 22.56
N ALA A 235 23.75 -9.28 21.68
CA ALA A 235 23.58 -9.63 20.27
C ALA A 235 24.70 -10.59 19.84
N LEU A 236 24.46 -11.40 18.81
CA LEU A 236 25.47 -12.32 18.29
C LEU A 236 25.97 -11.87 16.92
N ASP A 237 27.27 -11.89 16.72
CA ASP A 237 27.87 -11.63 15.41
C ASP A 237 27.68 -12.82 14.44
N THR A 238 28.07 -12.63 13.17
CA THR A 238 27.96 -13.70 12.14
C THR A 238 28.72 -14.99 12.47
N ASN A 239 29.67 -14.98 13.41
CA ASN A 239 30.36 -16.19 13.88
C ASN A 239 29.68 -16.82 15.11
N GLY A 240 28.58 -16.24 15.58
CA GLY A 240 27.88 -16.64 16.80
C GLY A 240 28.60 -16.20 18.07
N TYR A 241 29.48 -15.18 17.99
CA TYR A 241 30.14 -14.66 19.18
C TYR A 241 29.29 -13.57 19.85
N PRO A 242 29.11 -13.66 21.18
CA PRO A 242 28.32 -12.69 21.92
C PRO A 242 29.01 -11.34 22.04
N HIS A 243 28.20 -10.31 21.84
CA HIS A 243 28.47 -8.90 22.06
C HIS A 243 27.48 -8.42 23.13
N ILE A 244 27.97 -7.74 24.16
CA ILE A 244 27.15 -7.33 25.31
C ILE A 244 27.42 -5.87 25.64
N SER A 245 26.39 -5.03 25.66
CA SER A 245 26.46 -3.69 26.28
C SER A 245 25.91 -3.76 27.69
N TYR A 246 26.51 -3.03 28.64
CA TYR A 246 26.07 -3.04 30.04
C TYR A 246 26.50 -1.76 30.77
N CYS A 247 25.81 -1.44 31.87
CA CYS A 247 26.21 -0.33 32.72
C CYS A 247 27.21 -0.78 33.80
N ASP A 248 28.21 0.08 34.06
CA ASP A 248 29.10 0.00 35.20
C ASP A 248 28.65 1.03 36.23
N VAL A 249 27.89 0.57 37.22
CA VAL A 249 27.32 1.41 38.28
C VAL A 249 28.40 1.94 39.22
N THR A 250 29.58 1.32 39.26
CA THR A 250 30.68 1.78 40.12
C THR A 250 31.36 3.01 39.55
N ASN A 251 31.58 3.01 38.24
CA ASN A 251 32.27 4.10 37.54
C ASN A 251 31.31 5.08 36.86
N TYR A 252 30.03 4.71 36.75
CA TYR A 252 28.99 5.42 36.00
C TYR A 252 29.21 5.46 34.48
N ASP A 253 29.78 4.37 33.97
CA ASP A 253 30.21 4.25 32.57
C ASP A 253 29.28 3.32 31.77
N LEU A 254 29.19 3.58 30.46
CA LEU A 254 28.72 2.58 29.50
C LEU A 254 29.90 1.66 29.12
N LYS A 255 29.71 0.36 29.26
CA LYS A 255 30.71 -0.65 28.88
C LYS A 255 30.20 -1.61 27.82
N TYR A 256 31.17 -2.21 27.14
CA TYR A 256 30.95 -3.18 26.08
C TYR A 256 31.89 -4.38 26.24
N ALA A 257 31.35 -5.58 26.10
CA ALA A 257 32.08 -6.83 26.13
C ALA A 257 31.86 -7.61 24.83
N LYS A 258 32.93 -8.19 24.28
CA LYS A 258 32.84 -9.10 23.12
C LYS A 258 33.66 -10.35 23.34
N TRP A 259 33.13 -11.50 22.99
CA TRP A 259 33.91 -12.73 22.90
C TRP A 259 34.78 -12.74 21.65
N THR A 260 36.08 -12.93 21.83
CA THR A 260 37.08 -12.95 20.73
C THR A 260 37.25 -14.33 20.07
N GLY A 261 36.55 -15.35 20.58
CA GLY A 261 36.78 -16.75 20.24
C GLY A 261 37.59 -17.51 21.31
N SER A 262 38.32 -16.79 22.18
CA SER A 262 39.11 -17.40 23.26
C SER A 262 39.00 -16.69 24.62
N GLU A 263 38.69 -15.40 24.63
CA GLU A 263 38.55 -14.58 25.83
C GLU A 263 37.56 -13.44 25.61
N TRP A 264 37.04 -12.89 26.70
CA TRP A 264 36.27 -11.66 26.68
C TRP A 264 37.19 -10.44 26.53
N SER A 265 36.86 -9.57 25.58
CA SER A 265 37.44 -8.23 25.44
C SER A 265 36.46 -7.24 26.03
N LEU A 266 36.91 -6.43 27.01
CA LEU A 266 36.10 -5.42 27.69
C LEU A 266 36.57 -4.02 27.30
N GLU A 267 35.64 -3.12 27.01
CA GLU A 267 35.88 -1.73 26.63
C GLU A 267 34.94 -0.77 27.37
N THR A 268 35.45 0.40 27.76
CA THR A 268 34.63 1.54 28.18
C THR A 268 34.26 2.35 26.94
N VAL A 269 32.96 2.51 26.68
CA VAL A 269 32.42 3.17 25.48
C VAL A 269 32.24 4.67 25.72
N ASP A 270 31.63 5.02 26.85
CA ASP A 270 31.40 6.39 27.29
C ASP A 270 31.60 6.45 28.82
N SER A 271 32.29 7.49 29.28
CA SER A 271 32.60 7.75 30.69
C SER A 271 32.40 9.22 31.07
N ASP A 272 31.79 10.01 30.19
CA ASP A 272 31.62 11.45 30.40
C ASP A 272 30.31 11.74 31.18
N GLY A 273 30.33 11.43 32.48
CA GLY A 273 29.20 11.66 33.39
C GLY A 273 28.66 10.36 33.95
N ASP A 274 27.37 10.37 34.30
CA ASP A 274 26.58 9.18 34.62
C ASP A 274 25.84 8.72 33.38
N VAL A 275 26.43 7.74 32.69
CA VAL A 275 26.02 7.28 31.36
C VAL A 275 25.89 5.76 31.33
N GLY A 276 25.15 5.26 30.34
CA GLY A 276 25.01 3.83 30.09
C GLY A 276 23.79 3.17 30.72
N ALA A 277 22.92 3.96 31.37
CA ALA A 277 21.64 3.49 31.87
C ALA A 277 20.76 2.96 30.72
N CYS A 278 20.01 1.89 30.99
CA CYS A 278 19.05 1.28 30.08
C CYS A 278 19.60 0.99 28.67
N THR A 279 20.84 0.51 28.58
CA THR A 279 21.52 0.30 27.29
C THR A 279 20.85 -0.77 26.43
N SER A 280 20.83 -0.55 25.11
CA SER A 280 20.34 -1.52 24.13
C SER A 280 21.32 -1.63 22.97
N LEU A 281 21.62 -2.86 22.54
CA LEU A 281 22.64 -3.17 21.55
C LEU A 281 22.02 -3.83 20.32
N ALA A 282 22.45 -3.39 19.14
CA ALA A 282 22.25 -4.08 17.88
C ALA A 282 23.56 -4.12 17.08
N LEU A 283 23.71 -5.12 16.21
CA LEU A 283 24.86 -5.24 15.30
C LEU A 283 24.41 -4.96 13.88
N ASP A 284 25.22 -4.20 13.13
CA ASP A 284 24.97 -4.04 11.70
C ASP A 284 25.50 -5.23 10.88
N THR A 285 25.28 -5.19 9.57
CA THR A 285 25.70 -6.27 8.65
C THR A 285 27.22 -6.51 8.59
N SER A 286 28.03 -5.62 9.16
CA SER A 286 29.48 -5.79 9.30
C SER A 286 29.89 -6.27 10.69
N ASP A 287 28.93 -6.68 11.52
CA ASP A 287 29.10 -7.04 12.94
C ASP A 287 29.58 -5.88 13.82
N ASP A 288 29.50 -4.64 13.33
CA ASP A 288 29.85 -3.46 14.11
C ASP A 288 28.71 -3.14 15.10
N PRO A 289 29.02 -2.92 16.39
CA PRO A 289 28.01 -2.63 17.41
C PRO A 289 27.47 -1.19 17.37
N HIS A 290 26.18 -1.08 17.64
CA HIS A 290 25.38 0.14 17.76
C HIS A 290 24.63 0.08 19.08
N ILE A 291 24.79 1.10 19.92
CA ILE A 291 24.26 1.13 21.27
C ILE A 291 23.43 2.40 21.47
N SER A 292 22.17 2.27 21.89
CA SER A 292 21.42 3.39 22.47
C SER A 292 21.51 3.33 24.00
N TYR A 293 21.61 4.48 24.66
CA TYR A 293 21.78 4.55 26.11
C TYR A 293 21.34 5.90 26.68
N GLY A 294 21.01 5.91 27.97
CA GLY A 294 20.70 7.13 28.71
C GLY A 294 21.94 7.82 29.27
N ASP A 295 21.95 9.14 29.21
CA ASP A 295 22.86 10.02 29.96
C ASP A 295 22.07 10.66 31.10
N VAL A 296 22.21 10.09 32.30
CA VAL A 296 21.50 10.51 33.50
C VAL A 296 21.99 11.87 33.99
N THR A 297 23.23 12.25 33.66
CA THR A 297 23.79 13.55 34.04
C THR A 297 23.16 14.69 33.27
N ASN A 298 22.96 14.52 31.97
CA ASN A 298 22.40 15.55 31.10
C ASN A 298 20.90 15.38 30.83
N TYR A 299 20.34 14.23 31.17
CA TYR A 299 18.97 13.80 30.85
C TYR A 299 18.73 13.64 29.34
N ASP A 300 19.75 13.13 28.65
CA ASP A 300 19.76 12.98 27.19
C ASP A 300 19.65 11.51 26.78
N LEU A 301 19.04 11.28 25.61
CA LEU A 301 19.20 10.02 24.87
C LEU A 301 20.48 10.11 24.03
N LYS A 302 21.37 9.12 24.17
CA LYS A 302 22.61 9.04 23.42
C LYS A 302 22.70 7.76 22.60
N TYR A 303 23.58 7.82 21.62
CA TYR A 303 23.87 6.75 20.68
C TYR A 303 25.38 6.62 20.49
N ALA A 304 25.88 5.39 20.53
CA ALA A 304 27.26 5.04 20.27
C ALA A 304 27.34 4.04 19.11
N LYS A 305 28.29 4.25 18.20
CA LYS A 305 28.60 3.31 17.12
C LYS A 305 30.08 3.04 17.02
N TRP A 306 30.45 1.79 16.84
CA TRP A 306 31.81 1.43 16.46
C TRP A 306 32.08 1.73 14.97
N THR A 307 33.21 2.38 14.70
CA THR A 307 33.61 2.79 13.35
C THR A 307 34.70 1.91 12.72
N GLY A 308 35.03 0.78 13.35
CA GLY A 308 36.14 -0.10 12.97
C GLY A 308 37.45 0.19 13.70
N GLY A 309 37.52 1.26 14.49
CA GLY A 309 38.71 1.60 15.28
C GLY A 309 38.48 2.50 16.50
N GLU A 310 37.35 3.21 16.54
CA GLU A 310 36.93 4.02 17.70
C GLU A 310 35.40 4.05 17.81
N TRP A 311 34.92 4.35 19.02
CA TRP A 311 33.52 4.66 19.29
C TRP A 311 33.21 6.10 18.89
N ARG A 312 32.15 6.27 18.10
CA ARG A 312 31.55 7.57 17.81
C ARG A 312 30.30 7.73 18.66
N LEU A 313 30.25 8.80 19.44
CA LEU A 313 29.16 9.12 20.35
C LEU A 313 28.35 10.31 19.81
N GLU A 314 27.02 10.24 19.93
CA GLU A 314 26.09 11.29 19.51
C GLU A 314 24.95 11.45 20.52
N THR A 315 24.52 12.70 20.75
CA THR A 315 23.24 12.99 21.42
C THR A 315 22.12 12.92 20.39
N VAL A 316 21.11 12.09 20.64
CA VAL A 316 19.97 11.84 19.75
C VAL A 316 18.83 12.81 20.05
N ASP A 317 18.49 12.96 21.32
CA ASP A 317 17.46 13.87 21.83
C ASP A 317 17.95 14.42 23.18
N SER A 318 17.73 15.71 23.40
CA SER A 318 18.09 16.45 24.62
C SER A 318 16.94 17.35 25.12
N ASP A 319 15.76 17.24 24.50
CA ASP A 319 14.62 18.09 24.82
C ASP A 319 13.81 17.48 25.97
N GLY A 320 14.21 17.78 27.21
CA GLY A 320 13.53 17.33 28.43
C GLY A 320 14.34 16.29 29.19
N ASN A 321 13.67 15.41 29.93
CA ASN A 321 14.26 14.22 30.52
C ASN A 321 14.03 13.02 29.61
N VAL A 322 14.94 12.85 28.65
CA VAL A 322 14.88 11.80 27.62
C VAL A 322 16.03 10.82 27.80
N GLY A 323 15.90 9.61 27.25
CA GLY A 323 16.96 8.59 27.33
C GLY A 323 16.80 7.57 28.45
N TRP A 324 15.76 7.69 29.28
CA TRP A 324 15.33 6.60 30.15
C TRP A 324 14.69 5.49 29.31
N ASP A 325 15.08 4.24 29.57
CA ASP A 325 14.54 3.02 28.94
C ASP A 325 14.58 3.10 27.40
N THR A 326 15.57 2.49 26.74
CA THR A 326 15.72 2.60 25.29
C THR A 326 15.83 1.22 24.64
N SER A 327 15.32 1.11 23.42
CA SER A 327 15.43 -0.10 22.60
C SER A 327 15.85 0.29 21.18
N ILE A 328 16.94 -0.32 20.69
CA ILE A 328 17.49 -0.06 19.36
C ILE A 328 17.30 -1.25 18.44
N ALA A 329 17.00 -0.97 17.18
CA ALA A 329 17.07 -1.91 16.08
C ALA A 329 17.63 -1.21 14.84
N LEU A 330 18.22 -1.98 13.92
CA LEU A 330 18.82 -1.43 12.71
C LEU A 330 18.04 -1.86 11.48
N ASP A 331 17.78 -0.92 10.57
CA ASP A 331 17.20 -1.26 9.27
C ASP A 331 18.23 -1.91 8.33
N THR A 332 17.78 -2.31 7.14
CA THR A 332 18.65 -2.98 6.15
C THR A 332 19.79 -2.12 5.61
N ASN A 333 19.76 -0.79 5.83
CA ASN A 333 20.87 0.10 5.50
C ASN A 333 21.83 0.28 6.68
N GLY A 334 21.57 -0.38 7.82
CA GLY A 334 22.30 -0.20 9.07
C GLY A 334 21.98 1.14 9.75
N TYR A 335 20.84 1.76 9.42
CA TYR A 335 20.42 2.97 10.12
C TYR A 335 19.72 2.62 11.42
N PRO A 336 20.08 3.29 12.54
CA PRO A 336 19.46 3.04 13.82
C PRO A 336 18.05 3.61 13.93
N HIS A 337 17.19 2.80 14.53
CA HIS A 337 15.84 3.12 14.97
C HIS A 337 15.81 2.91 16.49
N ILE A 338 15.31 3.88 17.24
CA ILE A 338 15.36 3.88 18.69
C ILE A 338 13.98 4.25 19.23
N SER A 339 13.37 3.38 20.04
CA SER A 339 12.27 3.78 20.91
C SER A 339 12.83 4.22 22.28
N TYR A 340 12.22 5.24 22.88
CA TYR A 340 12.71 5.83 24.13
C TYR A 340 11.59 6.53 24.90
N CYS A 341 11.78 6.66 26.22
CA CYS A 341 10.86 7.44 27.05
C CYS A 341 11.25 8.91 27.07
N ASP A 342 10.25 9.78 26.93
CA ASP A 342 10.32 11.14 27.45
C ASP A 342 9.72 11.17 28.85
N GLY A 343 10.59 11.05 29.85
CA GLY A 343 10.23 11.08 31.27
C GLY A 343 9.75 12.44 31.76
N THR A 344 9.77 13.49 30.93
CA THR A 344 9.14 14.79 31.27
C THR A 344 7.62 14.69 31.19
N ASN A 345 7.14 14.04 30.13
CA ASN A 345 5.72 13.95 29.79
C ASN A 345 5.15 12.54 29.97
N PHE A 346 6.02 11.54 30.12
CA PHE A 346 5.73 10.10 30.11
C PHE A 346 5.23 9.59 28.75
N ASP A 347 5.65 10.27 27.68
CA ASP A 347 5.30 9.93 26.30
C ASP A 347 6.27 8.87 25.73
N LEU A 348 5.73 7.97 24.90
CA LEU A 348 6.52 7.07 24.07
C LEU A 348 7.02 7.82 22.84
N LYS A 349 8.35 7.89 22.68
CA LYS A 349 8.97 8.54 21.53
C LYS A 349 9.78 7.56 20.69
N TYR A 350 10.01 7.97 19.45
CA TYR A 350 10.74 7.21 18.45
C TYR A 350 11.70 8.12 17.68
N ALA A 351 12.93 7.65 17.50
CA ALA A 351 13.97 8.32 16.74
C ALA A 351 14.46 7.40 15.62
N LYS A 352 14.68 7.95 14.43
CA LYS A 352 15.33 7.25 13.31
C LYS A 352 16.42 8.11 12.69
N TRP A 353 17.56 7.50 12.39
CA TRP A 353 18.58 8.14 11.55
C TRP A 353 18.17 8.12 10.07
N THR A 354 18.17 9.28 9.44
CA THR A 354 17.77 9.45 8.02
C THR A 354 18.93 9.29 7.03
N GLY A 355 20.15 9.07 7.52
CA GLY A 355 21.39 9.14 6.74
C GLY A 355 22.15 10.46 6.93
N SER A 356 21.48 11.52 7.41
CA SER A 356 22.11 12.83 7.67
C SER A 356 21.71 13.47 9.01
N GLU A 357 20.55 13.14 9.54
CA GLU A 357 20.03 13.69 10.80
C GLU A 357 19.08 12.70 11.49
N TRP A 358 18.85 12.92 12.78
CA TRP A 358 17.84 12.21 13.55
C TRP A 358 16.45 12.81 13.28
N SER A 359 15.50 11.96 12.91
CA SER A 359 14.07 12.28 12.86
C SER A 359 13.42 11.79 14.14
N LEU A 360 12.74 12.68 14.86
CA LEU A 360 12.10 12.38 16.15
C LEU A 360 10.58 12.48 16.01
N GLU A 361 9.85 11.52 16.58
CA GLU A 361 8.39 11.43 16.56
C GLU A 361 7.85 11.03 17.94
N THR A 362 6.67 11.54 18.30
CA THR A 362 5.87 11.02 19.42
C THR A 362 4.97 9.92 18.89
N VAL A 363 5.07 8.72 19.48
CA VAL A 363 4.31 7.53 19.09
C VAL A 363 2.96 7.51 19.81
N ASP A 364 3.00 7.68 21.12
CA ASP A 364 1.84 7.72 22.01
C ASP A 364 2.11 8.72 23.14
N SER A 365 1.09 9.50 23.47
CA SER A 365 1.10 10.53 24.52
C SER A 365 -0.16 10.49 25.39
N ASP A 366 -0.99 9.46 25.23
CA ASP A 366 -2.26 9.34 25.94
C ASP A 366 -2.05 8.63 27.30
N GLY A 367 -1.45 9.35 28.25
CA GLY A 367 -1.17 8.86 29.60
C GLY A 367 0.32 8.58 29.83
N GLU A 368 0.62 7.76 30.83
CA GLU A 368 1.97 7.28 31.14
C GLU A 368 2.25 6.01 30.31
N VAL A 369 2.87 6.18 29.13
CA VAL A 369 2.94 5.13 28.08
C VAL A 369 4.38 4.84 27.62
N CYS A 370 5.38 5.35 28.33
CA CYS A 370 6.76 5.32 27.85
C CYS A 370 7.61 4.18 28.41
N LEU A 371 7.16 3.45 29.44
CA LEU A 371 7.96 2.46 30.17
C LEU A 371 7.75 1.04 29.65
N TYR A 372 8.74 0.18 29.92
CA TYR A 372 8.74 -1.25 29.59
C TYR A 372 8.39 -1.45 28.14
N LYS A 373 9.36 -1.22 27.26
CA LYS A 373 9.14 -1.25 25.83
C LYS A 373 10.21 -2.05 25.09
N SER A 374 9.83 -2.54 23.93
CA SER A 374 10.72 -3.25 23.03
C SER A 374 10.42 -2.85 21.59
N LEU A 375 11.46 -2.49 20.85
CA LEU A 375 11.38 -2.17 19.43
C LEU A 375 11.84 -3.37 18.60
N ALA A 376 11.11 -3.67 17.54
CA ALA A 376 11.55 -4.52 16.45
C ALA A 376 11.21 -3.86 15.11
N LEU A 377 11.95 -4.20 14.05
CA LEU A 377 11.69 -3.69 12.71
C LEU A 377 11.15 -4.80 11.80
N GLY A 378 10.11 -4.47 11.04
CA GLY A 378 9.68 -5.28 9.92
C GLY A 378 10.73 -5.29 8.81
N THR A 379 10.59 -6.21 7.85
CA THR A 379 11.55 -6.36 6.75
C THR A 379 11.70 -5.12 5.87
N SER A 380 10.72 -4.20 5.90
CA SER A 380 10.78 -2.92 5.18
C SER A 380 11.41 -1.78 5.99
N GLY A 381 11.83 -2.06 7.24
CA GLY A 381 12.32 -1.07 8.20
C GLY A 381 11.21 -0.32 8.93
N ASP A 382 9.96 -0.81 8.84
CA ASP A 382 8.82 -0.29 9.57
C ASP A 382 8.92 -0.67 11.06
N PRO A 383 8.85 0.30 11.99
CA PRO A 383 9.01 0.03 13.41
C PRO A 383 7.73 -0.52 14.05
N HIS A 384 7.93 -1.47 14.97
CA HIS A 384 6.94 -2.08 15.82
C HIS A 384 7.40 -1.99 17.28
N ILE A 385 6.54 -1.53 18.17
CA ILE A 385 6.88 -1.28 19.57
C ILE A 385 5.83 -1.92 20.47
N SER A 386 6.22 -2.84 21.35
CA SER A 386 5.39 -3.19 22.50
C SER A 386 5.72 -2.26 23.66
N TYR A 387 4.73 -1.88 24.46
CA TYR A 387 4.93 -0.99 25.61
C TYR A 387 3.85 -1.16 26.67
N CYS A 388 4.16 -0.77 27.91
CA CYS A 388 3.19 -0.73 28.99
C CYS A 388 2.49 0.63 29.02
N ASP A 389 1.16 0.61 28.96
CA ASP A 389 0.34 1.77 29.33
C ASP A 389 0.06 1.68 30.82
N TRP A 390 0.90 2.38 31.59
CA TRP A 390 0.85 2.36 33.06
C TRP A 390 -0.41 3.05 33.61
N THR A 391 -1.04 3.92 32.81
CA THR A 391 -2.27 4.61 33.22
C THR A 391 -3.47 3.68 33.18
N ASN A 392 -3.59 2.87 32.13
CA ASN A 392 -4.67 1.91 31.97
C ASN A 392 -4.31 0.51 32.47
N LEU A 393 -3.04 0.27 32.78
CA LEU A 393 -2.45 -1.00 33.19
C LEU A 393 -2.44 -2.07 32.08
N ASP A 394 -2.48 -1.62 30.82
CA ASP A 394 -2.58 -2.47 29.63
C ASP A 394 -1.20 -2.75 29.01
N LEU A 395 -1.08 -3.89 28.33
CA LEU A 395 -0.05 -4.10 27.32
C LEU A 395 -0.56 -3.51 25.99
N LYS A 396 0.23 -2.59 25.44
CA LYS A 396 -0.04 -1.96 24.15
C LYS A 396 0.97 -2.36 23.09
N TYR A 397 0.56 -2.14 21.85
CA TYR A 397 1.37 -2.36 20.67
C TYR A 397 1.17 -1.21 19.67
N ALA A 398 2.27 -0.60 19.26
CA ALA A 398 2.32 0.43 18.24
C ALA A 398 3.05 -0.08 17.00
N TYR A 399 2.57 0.26 15.81
CA TYR A 399 3.25 -0.04 14.56
C TYR A 399 3.06 1.07 13.53
N TYR A 400 4.05 1.23 12.68
CA TYR A 400 4.05 2.24 11.63
C TYR A 400 3.27 1.76 10.41
N ILE A 401 2.31 2.56 9.94
CA ILE A 401 1.60 2.31 8.68
C ILE A 401 2.41 2.95 7.55
N SER A 402 3.37 2.21 7.02
CA SER A 402 4.22 2.64 5.89
C SER A 402 3.44 2.79 4.58
N ASP A 403 2.38 2.00 4.40
CA ASP A 403 1.52 2.01 3.22
C ASP A 403 0.13 2.56 3.53
N ILE A 404 -0.02 3.88 3.59
CA ILE A 404 -1.34 4.47 3.33
C ILE A 404 -1.62 4.26 1.84
N VAL A 405 -2.15 3.09 1.48
CA VAL A 405 -2.64 2.85 0.12
C VAL A 405 -3.82 3.80 -0.10
N THR A 406 -3.58 4.97 -0.70
CA THR A 406 -4.63 5.94 -0.97
C THR A 406 -5.73 5.33 -1.86
N PRO A 407 -6.95 5.88 -1.86
CA PRO A 407 -7.94 5.51 -2.87
C PRO A 407 -7.32 5.54 -4.27
N PRO A 408 -7.62 4.57 -5.16
CA PRO A 408 -7.09 4.59 -6.52
C PRO A 408 -7.59 5.81 -7.26
N GLU A 409 -6.78 6.34 -8.17
CA GLU A 409 -7.13 7.47 -9.05
C GLU A 409 -6.88 7.11 -10.51
N ILE A 410 -7.89 7.30 -11.36
CA ILE A 410 -7.78 7.16 -12.81
C ILE A 410 -7.10 8.42 -13.37
N ILE A 411 -5.78 8.33 -13.57
CA ILE A 411 -4.94 9.45 -14.01
C ILE A 411 -5.06 9.75 -15.51
N SER A 412 -5.53 8.79 -16.31
CA SER A 412 -5.86 9.06 -17.71
C SER A 412 -6.88 8.06 -18.25
N HIS A 413 -7.61 8.48 -19.27
CA HIS A 413 -8.61 7.66 -19.93
C HIS A 413 -8.74 8.03 -21.41
N ALA A 414 -9.13 7.07 -22.24
CA ALA A 414 -9.49 7.32 -23.63
C ALA A 414 -10.56 6.33 -24.10
N PRO A 415 -11.38 6.69 -25.10
CA PRO A 415 -11.50 8.02 -25.73
C PRO A 415 -12.10 9.08 -24.78
N GLU A 416 -12.13 10.35 -25.19
CA GLU A 416 -12.93 11.38 -24.52
C GLU A 416 -14.43 11.09 -24.67
N SER A 417 -15.23 11.47 -23.66
CA SER A 417 -16.69 11.34 -23.69
C SER A 417 -17.34 12.62 -24.24
N PRO A 418 -18.40 12.56 -25.07
CA PRO A 418 -19.12 11.37 -25.52
C PRO A 418 -18.45 10.65 -26.71
N VAL A 419 -18.80 9.37 -26.89
CA VAL A 419 -18.30 8.50 -27.98
C VAL A 419 -19.43 8.12 -28.91
N ASP A 420 -19.26 8.35 -30.21
CA ASP A 420 -20.24 7.98 -31.23
C ASP A 420 -19.69 6.90 -32.18
N ASP A 421 -20.48 5.86 -32.41
CA ASP A 421 -20.13 4.76 -33.31
C ASP A 421 -21.30 4.29 -34.19
N TYR A 422 -20.98 3.42 -35.13
CA TYR A 422 -21.98 2.70 -35.93
C TYR A 422 -22.18 1.28 -35.46
N VAL A 423 -23.35 0.74 -35.77
CA VAL A 423 -23.64 -0.69 -35.54
C VAL A 423 -22.55 -1.57 -36.17
N GLY A 424 -22.02 -2.49 -35.38
CA GLY A 424 -20.94 -3.40 -35.78
C GLY A 424 -19.52 -2.80 -35.69
N ALA A 425 -19.37 -1.56 -35.24
CA ALA A 425 -18.05 -1.00 -34.96
C ALA A 425 -17.34 -1.74 -33.81
N THR A 426 -16.02 -1.74 -33.85
CA THR A 426 -15.17 -2.13 -32.73
C THR A 426 -14.72 -0.88 -31.98
N ARG A 427 -14.97 -0.82 -30.68
CA ARG A 427 -14.60 0.30 -29.80
C ARG A 427 -13.81 -0.20 -28.60
N THR A 428 -12.67 0.44 -28.36
CA THR A 428 -11.83 0.21 -27.17
C THR A 428 -11.89 1.42 -26.25
N PHE A 429 -12.06 1.16 -24.95
CA PHE A 429 -11.93 2.11 -23.86
C PHE A 429 -10.71 1.72 -23.03
N ASN A 430 -9.92 2.69 -22.60
CA ASN A 430 -8.72 2.46 -21.81
C ASN A 430 -8.66 3.42 -20.61
N ILE A 431 -7.97 2.98 -19.57
CA ILE A 431 -7.64 3.76 -18.39
C ILE A 431 -6.21 3.46 -17.96
N THR A 432 -5.58 4.44 -17.30
CA THR A 432 -4.36 4.26 -16.51
C THR A 432 -4.63 4.74 -15.09
N ILE A 433 -4.03 4.09 -14.12
CA ILE A 433 -4.31 4.24 -12.69
C ILE A 433 -2.99 4.57 -12.00
N ASN A 434 -3.02 5.41 -10.97
CA ASN A 434 -1.84 5.77 -10.17
C ASN A 434 -1.24 4.60 -9.35
N GLN A 435 -1.93 3.46 -9.26
CA GLN A 435 -1.52 2.30 -8.48
C GLN A 435 -2.11 0.98 -9.04
N THR A 436 -1.62 -0.16 -8.54
CA THR A 436 -2.06 -1.50 -8.96
C THR A 436 -3.35 -1.89 -8.24
N VAL A 437 -4.46 -2.04 -8.98
CA VAL A 437 -5.77 -2.39 -8.40
C VAL A 437 -6.59 -3.29 -9.32
N ALA A 438 -7.71 -3.77 -8.78
CA ALA A 438 -8.74 -4.42 -9.58
C ALA A 438 -9.59 -3.38 -10.33
N VAL A 439 -9.93 -3.68 -11.58
CA VAL A 439 -10.81 -2.88 -12.45
C VAL A 439 -12.04 -3.71 -12.83
N SER A 440 -13.23 -3.15 -12.62
CA SER A 440 -14.50 -3.69 -13.10
C SER A 440 -15.01 -2.83 -14.26
N TRP A 441 -15.04 -3.39 -15.46
CA TRP A 441 -15.67 -2.76 -16.62
C TRP A 441 -17.15 -3.11 -16.66
N GLN A 442 -18.00 -2.09 -16.84
CA GLN A 442 -19.45 -2.24 -16.83
C GLN A 442 -20.10 -1.57 -18.04
N ILE A 443 -21.21 -2.15 -18.51
CA ILE A 443 -22.14 -1.50 -19.46
C ILE A 443 -23.51 -1.40 -18.79
N ASN A 444 -24.04 -0.19 -18.67
CA ASN A 444 -25.30 0.12 -17.98
C ASN A 444 -25.38 -0.51 -16.57
N GLY A 445 -24.25 -0.51 -15.84
CA GLY A 445 -24.14 -1.06 -14.49
C GLY A 445 -24.00 -2.59 -14.40
N THR A 446 -23.95 -3.30 -15.53
CA THR A 446 -23.67 -4.74 -15.56
C THR A 446 -22.20 -4.98 -15.88
N GLU A 447 -21.51 -5.75 -15.04
CA GLU A 447 -20.09 -6.11 -15.27
C GLU A 447 -19.93 -6.96 -16.54
N VAL A 448 -18.95 -6.56 -17.37
CA VAL A 448 -18.61 -7.20 -18.64
C VAL A 448 -17.19 -7.74 -18.67
N GLN A 449 -16.27 -7.18 -17.88
CA GLN A 449 -14.89 -7.64 -17.80
C GLN A 449 -14.25 -7.23 -16.46
N PRO A 450 -13.70 -8.17 -15.68
CA PRO A 450 -12.83 -7.86 -14.55
C PRO A 450 -11.34 -7.89 -14.95
N ASN A 451 -10.52 -7.07 -14.29
CA ASN A 451 -9.06 -7.16 -14.26
C ASN A 451 -8.63 -7.15 -12.79
N ALA A 452 -7.82 -8.11 -12.33
CA ALA A 452 -7.61 -8.29 -10.88
C ALA A 452 -6.48 -7.44 -10.27
N SER A 453 -5.46 -7.11 -11.05
CA SER A 453 -4.25 -6.44 -10.54
C SER A 453 -3.51 -5.77 -11.68
N VAL A 454 -3.84 -4.51 -11.97
CA VAL A 454 -3.30 -3.76 -13.10
C VAL A 454 -3.14 -2.27 -12.78
N THR A 455 -2.17 -1.63 -13.43
CA THR A 455 -2.00 -0.15 -13.44
C THR A 455 -2.55 0.48 -14.71
N ALA A 456 -2.92 -0.32 -15.70
CA ALA A 456 -3.60 0.10 -16.91
C ALA A 456 -4.52 -1.03 -17.40
N ALA A 457 -5.70 -0.66 -17.88
CA ALA A 457 -6.69 -1.62 -18.36
C ALA A 457 -7.37 -1.11 -19.61
N SER A 458 -7.90 -2.04 -20.41
CA SER A 458 -8.75 -1.71 -21.53
C SER A 458 -9.88 -2.70 -21.71
N TYR A 459 -11.02 -2.21 -22.16
CA TYR A 459 -12.16 -3.01 -22.58
C TYR A 459 -12.46 -2.74 -24.06
N THR A 460 -12.60 -3.79 -24.86
CA THR A 460 -12.91 -3.70 -26.29
C THR A 460 -14.23 -4.39 -26.60
N ASN A 461 -15.21 -3.63 -27.09
CA ASN A 461 -16.44 -4.18 -27.65
C ASN A 461 -16.29 -4.29 -29.17
N THR A 462 -16.45 -5.49 -29.74
CA THR A 462 -16.26 -5.74 -31.19
C THR A 462 -17.56 -5.72 -32.00
N SER A 463 -18.72 -5.58 -31.35
CA SER A 463 -20.03 -5.74 -31.98
C SER A 463 -21.02 -4.72 -31.42
N ALA A 464 -20.77 -3.44 -31.70
CA ALA A 464 -21.59 -2.34 -31.22
C ALA A 464 -23.08 -2.50 -31.62
N VAL A 465 -23.98 -2.48 -30.62
CA VAL A 465 -25.44 -2.60 -30.81
C VAL A 465 -26.08 -1.22 -30.76
N ASN A 466 -27.04 -0.96 -31.66
CA ASN A 466 -27.75 0.32 -31.74
C ASN A 466 -28.39 0.70 -30.39
N GLY A 467 -28.09 1.89 -29.87
CA GLY A 467 -28.55 2.35 -28.57
C GLY A 467 -27.61 3.38 -27.95
N SER A 468 -27.96 3.84 -26.76
CA SER A 468 -27.08 4.64 -25.90
C SER A 468 -26.69 3.78 -24.69
N TRP A 469 -25.41 3.76 -24.38
CA TRP A 469 -24.79 2.89 -23.39
C TRP A 469 -23.92 3.72 -22.46
N ASN A 470 -24.01 3.46 -21.15
CA ASN A 470 -23.06 3.98 -20.18
C ASN A 470 -21.98 2.92 -19.97
N VAL A 471 -20.77 3.19 -20.45
CA VAL A 471 -19.61 2.32 -20.18
C VAL A 471 -18.90 2.90 -18.97
N SER A 472 -18.60 2.10 -17.96
CA SER A 472 -17.89 2.55 -16.77
C SER A 472 -16.69 1.65 -16.49
N ALA A 473 -15.58 2.25 -16.05
CA ALA A 473 -14.46 1.54 -15.45
C ALA A 473 -14.41 1.93 -13.97
N ILE A 474 -14.63 0.95 -13.09
CA ILE A 474 -14.61 1.13 -11.63
C ILE A 474 -13.31 0.55 -11.10
N VAL A 475 -12.53 1.34 -10.38
CA VAL A 475 -11.27 0.91 -9.77
C VAL A 475 -11.40 0.97 -8.25
N THR A 476 -11.13 -0.13 -7.56
CA THR A 476 -11.42 -0.26 -6.12
C THR A 476 -10.25 -0.88 -5.36
N ASN A 477 -9.98 -0.37 -4.17
CA ASN A 477 -9.15 -1.01 -3.15
C ASN A 477 -9.84 -0.93 -1.77
N ALA A 478 -9.16 -1.40 -0.72
CA ALA A 478 -9.69 -1.37 0.65
C ALA A 478 -10.00 0.04 1.17
N ASN A 479 -9.37 1.07 0.59
CA ASN A 479 -9.42 2.45 1.07
C ASN A 479 -10.35 3.37 0.25
N GLY A 480 -10.87 2.91 -0.89
CA GLY A 480 -11.82 3.69 -1.68
C GLY A 480 -12.04 3.19 -3.11
N THR A 481 -12.70 4.02 -3.91
CA THR A 481 -13.03 3.72 -5.31
C THR A 481 -13.00 5.00 -6.14
N ASP A 482 -12.53 4.89 -7.37
CA ASP A 482 -12.67 5.91 -8.41
C ASP A 482 -13.34 5.31 -9.65
N MET A 483 -13.96 6.14 -10.48
CA MET A 483 -14.77 5.70 -11.61
C MET A 483 -14.74 6.67 -12.77
N GLN A 484 -14.40 6.14 -13.96
CA GLN A 484 -14.58 6.84 -15.22
C GLN A 484 -15.80 6.29 -15.96
N THR A 485 -16.64 7.18 -16.50
CA THR A 485 -17.83 6.79 -17.27
C THR A 485 -17.88 7.50 -18.63
N TRP A 486 -18.17 6.74 -19.68
CA TRP A 486 -18.40 7.22 -21.04
C TRP A 486 -19.86 7.10 -21.43
N THR A 487 -20.38 8.13 -22.08
CA THR A 487 -21.64 8.05 -22.82
C THR A 487 -21.32 7.57 -24.24
N TRP A 488 -21.70 6.33 -24.56
CA TRP A 488 -21.45 5.70 -25.85
C TRP A 488 -22.74 5.55 -26.65
N THR A 489 -22.86 6.29 -27.75
CA THR A 489 -24.02 6.25 -28.63
C THR A 489 -23.68 5.51 -29.91
N VAL A 490 -24.40 4.41 -30.15
CA VAL A 490 -24.24 3.59 -31.36
C VAL A 490 -25.46 3.82 -32.25
N THR A 491 -25.23 4.37 -33.44
CA THR A 491 -26.30 4.64 -34.40
C THR A 491 -26.21 3.68 -35.59
N SER A 492 -27.36 3.24 -36.10
CA SER A 492 -27.36 2.45 -37.34
C SER A 492 -27.17 3.39 -38.55
N PRO A 493 -26.19 3.13 -39.45
CA PRO A 493 -25.80 4.08 -40.50
C PRO A 493 -26.85 4.22 -41.61
N CYS A 494 -26.96 5.42 -42.19
CA CYS A 494 -27.75 5.69 -43.40
C CYS A 494 -26.82 5.95 -44.59
N PHE A 495 -26.20 4.88 -45.13
CA PHE A 495 -25.12 4.95 -46.11
C PHE A 495 -25.32 5.96 -47.26
N ILE A 496 -26.49 5.95 -47.92
CA ILE A 496 -26.77 6.85 -49.06
C ILE A 496 -26.90 8.31 -48.61
N ALA A 497 -27.62 8.57 -47.51
CA ALA A 497 -27.82 9.92 -47.02
C ALA A 497 -26.51 10.52 -46.50
N THR A 498 -25.72 9.73 -45.76
CA THR A 498 -24.39 10.10 -45.31
C THR A 498 -23.45 10.39 -46.47
N ALA A 499 -23.45 9.58 -47.53
CA ALA A 499 -22.65 9.84 -48.73
C ALA A 499 -23.06 11.13 -49.45
N ALA A 500 -24.36 11.43 -49.50
CA ALA A 500 -24.89 12.63 -50.16
C ALA A 500 -24.61 13.92 -49.38
N TYR A 501 -24.76 13.91 -48.04
CA TYR A 501 -24.48 15.07 -47.19
C TYR A 501 -22.99 15.24 -46.87
N GLY A 502 -22.21 14.16 -46.87
CA GLY A 502 -20.81 14.18 -46.46
C GLY A 502 -20.56 14.10 -44.97
N THR A 503 -21.64 14.09 -44.17
CA THR A 503 -21.60 13.96 -42.73
C THR A 503 -22.74 13.05 -42.29
N PRO A 504 -22.51 12.18 -41.30
CA PRO A 504 -23.52 11.33 -40.69
C PRO A 504 -24.39 12.06 -39.64
N LEU A 505 -24.01 13.30 -39.28
CA LEU A 505 -24.62 14.11 -38.22
C LEU A 505 -25.60 15.18 -38.75
N HIS A 506 -26.01 15.09 -40.01
CA HIS A 506 -26.95 16.07 -40.58
C HIS A 506 -28.37 15.82 -40.04
N GLU A 507 -29.06 16.87 -39.58
CA GLU A 507 -30.42 16.80 -39.00
C GLU A 507 -31.43 16.00 -39.84
N ASP A 508 -31.37 16.14 -41.17
CA ASP A 508 -32.20 15.40 -42.11
C ASP A 508 -32.00 13.87 -42.03
N ILE A 509 -30.79 13.40 -41.69
CA ILE A 509 -30.49 11.98 -41.52
C ILE A 509 -31.19 11.43 -40.27
N ASP A 510 -31.32 12.23 -39.21
CA ASP A 510 -31.99 11.81 -37.98
C ASP A 510 -33.49 11.63 -38.17
N VAL A 511 -34.12 12.44 -39.02
CA VAL A 511 -35.52 12.24 -39.44
C VAL A 511 -35.69 10.89 -40.16
N LEU A 512 -34.74 10.52 -41.03
CA LEU A 512 -34.79 9.23 -41.74
C LEU A 512 -34.55 8.04 -40.81
N ARG A 513 -33.62 8.18 -39.84
CA ARG A 513 -33.37 7.19 -38.78
C ARG A 513 -34.62 7.01 -37.92
N ALA A 514 -35.23 8.09 -37.45
CA ALA A 514 -36.46 8.05 -36.65
C ALA A 514 -37.61 7.39 -37.42
N PHE A 515 -37.75 7.67 -38.72
CA PHE A 515 -38.74 7.00 -39.56
C PHE A 515 -38.47 5.49 -39.68
N ARG A 516 -37.21 5.09 -39.93
CA ARG A 516 -36.79 3.69 -39.98
C ARG A 516 -37.12 2.98 -38.67
N ASP A 517 -36.74 3.57 -37.54
CA ASP A 517 -36.82 2.93 -36.24
C ASP A 517 -38.26 2.84 -35.73
N LYS A 518 -39.07 3.88 -35.93
CA LYS A 518 -40.46 3.95 -35.46
C LYS A 518 -41.46 3.22 -36.36
N TYR A 519 -41.21 3.15 -37.68
CA TYR A 519 -42.21 2.65 -38.63
C TYR A 519 -41.75 1.45 -39.48
N LEU A 520 -40.46 1.35 -39.84
CA LEU A 520 -39.97 0.24 -40.66
C LEU A 520 -39.58 -0.98 -39.83
N ILE A 521 -38.75 -0.81 -38.79
CA ILE A 521 -38.23 -1.91 -37.96
C ILE A 521 -39.34 -2.73 -37.27
N PRO A 522 -40.42 -2.13 -36.73
CA PRO A 522 -41.47 -2.91 -36.07
C PRO A 522 -42.24 -3.83 -37.03
N ASN A 523 -42.28 -3.52 -38.34
CA ASN A 523 -43.04 -4.25 -39.35
C ASN A 523 -42.17 -5.29 -40.09
N PRO A 524 -42.63 -6.54 -40.29
CA PRO A 524 -41.87 -7.57 -41.03
C PRO A 524 -41.47 -7.15 -42.46
N ALA A 525 -42.39 -6.52 -43.20
CA ALA A 525 -42.10 -5.99 -44.54
C ALA A 525 -41.13 -4.79 -44.51
N GLY A 526 -41.19 -3.98 -43.46
CA GLY A 526 -40.25 -2.88 -43.26
C GLY A 526 -38.84 -3.38 -42.97
N ARG A 527 -38.69 -4.43 -42.13
CA ARG A 527 -37.40 -5.09 -41.91
C ARG A 527 -36.79 -5.66 -43.19
N ALA A 528 -37.59 -6.26 -44.06
CA ALA A 528 -37.10 -6.76 -45.35
C ALA A 528 -36.56 -5.61 -46.25
N ILE A 529 -37.24 -4.46 -46.29
CA ILE A 529 -36.78 -3.28 -47.02
C ILE A 529 -35.49 -2.71 -46.41
N VAL A 530 -35.43 -2.65 -45.07
CA VAL A 530 -34.26 -2.18 -44.35
C VAL A 530 -33.07 -3.11 -44.61
N ASN A 531 -33.24 -4.43 -44.51
CA ASN A 531 -32.17 -5.38 -44.80
C ASN A 531 -31.66 -5.25 -46.25
N LEU A 532 -32.58 -5.17 -47.22
CA LEU A 532 -32.20 -4.93 -48.62
C LEU A 532 -31.43 -3.61 -48.79
N TYR A 533 -31.82 -2.56 -48.06
CA TYR A 533 -31.08 -1.30 -48.03
C TYR A 533 -29.66 -1.50 -47.49
N TYR A 534 -29.49 -2.16 -46.35
CA TYR A 534 -28.17 -2.42 -45.76
C TYR A 534 -27.29 -3.32 -46.63
N ASP A 535 -27.88 -4.27 -47.38
CA ASP A 535 -27.15 -5.17 -48.28
C ASP A 535 -26.67 -4.46 -49.56
N VAL A 536 -27.48 -3.55 -50.11
CA VAL A 536 -27.23 -2.96 -51.43
C VAL A 536 -26.58 -1.58 -51.35
N SER A 537 -26.86 -0.80 -50.30
CA SER A 537 -26.42 0.59 -50.24
C SER A 537 -24.93 0.86 -49.98
N PRO A 538 -24.12 0.00 -49.31
CA PRO A 538 -22.71 0.29 -49.07
C PRO A 538 -21.86 0.54 -50.33
N PRO A 539 -21.88 -0.32 -51.38
CA PRO A 539 -21.12 -0.05 -52.60
C PRO A 539 -21.63 1.20 -53.34
N LEU A 540 -22.94 1.49 -53.29
CA LEU A 540 -23.53 2.67 -53.91
C LEU A 540 -23.11 3.97 -53.21
N ALA A 541 -23.04 3.93 -51.88
CA ALA A 541 -22.61 5.06 -51.08
C ALA A 541 -21.15 5.45 -51.40
N ASN A 542 -20.28 4.49 -51.74
CA ASN A 542 -18.91 4.78 -52.17
C ASN A 542 -18.88 5.56 -53.50
N VAL A 543 -19.62 5.11 -54.52
CA VAL A 543 -19.72 5.81 -55.81
C VAL A 543 -20.26 7.23 -55.66
N ILE A 544 -21.25 7.43 -54.78
CA ILE A 544 -21.81 8.75 -54.49
C ILE A 544 -20.76 9.63 -53.82
N ARG A 545 -20.04 9.11 -52.82
CA ARG A 545 -19.09 9.89 -52.00
C ARG A 545 -17.97 10.51 -52.84
N ASP A 546 -17.53 9.79 -53.88
CA ASP A 546 -16.38 10.15 -54.70
C ASP A 546 -16.72 11.14 -55.85
N ASN A 547 -18.00 11.51 -56.02
CA ASN A 547 -18.42 12.40 -57.10
C ASN A 547 -19.34 13.53 -56.58
N GLU A 548 -18.82 14.77 -56.57
CA GLU A 548 -19.54 15.95 -56.06
C GLU A 548 -20.87 16.24 -56.78
N GLY A 549 -20.94 15.95 -58.08
CA GLY A 549 -22.16 16.06 -58.89
C GLY A 549 -23.23 15.06 -58.46
N LEU A 550 -22.84 13.78 -58.25
CA LEU A 550 -23.74 12.73 -57.75
C LEU A 550 -24.20 13.02 -56.32
N ARG A 551 -23.33 13.54 -55.45
CA ARG A 551 -23.72 13.95 -54.08
C ARG A 551 -24.82 14.99 -54.11
N THR A 552 -24.66 16.03 -54.93
CA THR A 552 -25.66 17.09 -55.05
C THR A 552 -26.96 16.59 -55.66
N ALA A 553 -26.89 15.74 -56.70
CA ALA A 553 -28.06 15.14 -57.33
C ALA A 553 -28.83 14.24 -56.36
N VAL A 554 -28.15 13.35 -55.63
CA VAL A 554 -28.77 12.45 -54.65
C VAL A 554 -29.34 13.24 -53.47
N ARG A 555 -28.59 14.21 -52.94
CA ARG A 555 -29.03 15.06 -51.82
C ARG A 555 -30.30 15.84 -52.16
N LYS A 556 -30.31 16.59 -53.27
CA LYS A 556 -31.43 17.46 -53.64
C LYS A 556 -32.58 16.71 -54.33
N GLY A 557 -32.27 15.69 -55.11
CA GLY A 557 -33.25 14.97 -55.92
C GLY A 557 -33.97 13.85 -55.18
N PHE A 558 -33.32 13.23 -54.18
CA PHE A 558 -33.85 12.03 -53.54
C PHE A 558 -33.91 12.14 -52.01
N VAL A 559 -32.79 12.48 -51.36
CA VAL A 559 -32.72 12.46 -49.89
C VAL A 559 -33.59 13.57 -49.29
N LYS A 560 -33.46 14.81 -49.75
CA LYS A 560 -34.24 15.94 -49.21
C LYS A 560 -35.76 15.82 -49.44
N PRO A 561 -36.26 15.45 -50.63
CA PRO A 561 -37.69 15.19 -50.82
C PRO A 561 -38.20 14.04 -49.93
N LEU A 562 -37.40 12.98 -49.76
CA LEU A 562 -37.74 11.88 -48.87
C LEU A 562 -37.86 12.34 -47.42
N VAL A 563 -36.92 13.15 -46.95
CA VAL A 563 -36.92 13.76 -45.61
C VAL A 563 -38.17 14.61 -45.40
N ASP A 564 -38.51 15.48 -46.35
CA ASP A 564 -39.70 16.34 -46.27
C ASP A 564 -41.00 15.52 -46.19
N ILE A 565 -41.05 14.36 -46.86
CA ILE A 565 -42.19 13.43 -46.79
C ILE A 565 -42.23 12.72 -45.44
N THR A 566 -41.09 12.22 -44.95
CA THR A 566 -41.02 11.49 -43.68
C THR A 566 -41.22 12.39 -42.47
N ARG A 567 -40.76 13.64 -42.51
CA ARG A 567 -40.90 14.62 -41.43
C ARG A 567 -42.37 14.84 -41.08
N ARG A 568 -43.26 14.88 -42.08
CA ARG A 568 -44.73 15.00 -41.92
C ARG A 568 -45.42 13.81 -41.23
N VAL A 569 -44.68 12.74 -40.95
CA VAL A 569 -45.19 11.50 -40.35
C VAL A 569 -44.48 11.18 -39.04
N VAL A 570 -43.22 11.59 -38.90
CA VAL A 570 -42.42 11.37 -37.69
C VAL A 570 -42.73 12.40 -36.60
N ASP A 571 -42.90 13.67 -37.01
CA ASP A 571 -43.44 14.78 -36.19
C ASP A 571 -44.97 14.71 -36.15
#